data_AF-A0AAE3D7X3-F1
#
_entry.id   AF-A0AAE3D7X3-F1
#
_cell.length_a   1.000
_cell.length_b   1.000
_cell.length_c   1.000
_cell.angle_alpha   90.00
_cell.angle_beta   90.00
_cell.angle_gamma   90.00
#
_symmetry.space_group_name_H-M   'P 1'
#
loop_
_entity.id
_entity.type
_entity.pdbx_description
1 polymer ?
#
loop_
_entity_poly.entity_id
_entity_poly.type
_entity_poly.pdbx_seq_one_letter_code
_entity_poly.pdbx_strand_id
1 'polypeptide(L)'
;MNVNFFPFSNSLQILGRRQSLANIMCNQQSVTQSRKKDLFVRNTMYDTGIYTASAGKRNKMISNSILSAMNNDISKVRKQGDIYECEGTFFTAEQIPKISGTSLNEIKAEDNIIDFGKNKYFKYVSRDGQEHCLYTDNKGIGAIVSEIMRGEPYDPVLERYASFWNYMMTKDPVYVQLSYSDEEIRGYMENAGIKNGFFTVKMGDREATQFYSATKTTSPIQSKERYDARYKNLTSGGILLDEYEAGDIFKIGNKEYVLSESHTLDIPYGEDIYNIEYPSNYKFGKKVEE
;
A
#
# COMPACT_ATOMS: atom_id res chain seq x y z
N MET A 1 7.34 9.26 -34.21
CA MET A 1 7.54 8.54 -32.94
C MET A 1 7.57 9.55 -31.82
N ASN A 2 6.50 9.66 -31.04
CA ASN A 2 6.48 10.43 -29.80
C ASN A 2 6.42 9.42 -28.66
N VAL A 3 7.52 9.29 -27.92
CA VAL A 3 7.61 8.46 -26.72
C VAL A 3 7.06 9.31 -25.58
N ASN A 4 5.79 9.09 -25.23
CA ASN A 4 5.19 9.73 -24.06
C ASN A 4 5.61 8.96 -22.80
N PHE A 5 6.44 9.60 -21.98
CA PHE A 5 6.75 9.17 -20.62
C PHE A 5 5.46 9.20 -19.77
N PHE A 6 5.05 8.04 -19.26
CA PHE A 6 3.94 7.89 -18.31
C PHE A 6 4.32 8.36 -16.89
N PRO A 7 3.34 8.70 -16.03
CA PRO A 7 3.54 9.69 -14.97
C PRO A 7 4.20 9.10 -13.72
N PHE A 8 5.32 9.72 -13.33
CA PHE A 8 6.11 9.49 -12.10
C PHE A 8 5.40 9.92 -10.79
N SER A 9 4.08 10.19 -10.79
CA SER A 9 3.44 10.94 -9.71
C SER A 9 3.28 10.16 -8.40
N ASN A 10 3.02 8.84 -8.44
CA ASN A 10 2.73 8.08 -7.22
C ASN A 10 3.98 7.66 -6.44
N SER A 11 5.09 7.35 -7.12
CA SER A 11 6.37 7.05 -6.47
C SER A 11 6.96 8.28 -5.77
N LEU A 12 6.81 9.46 -6.38
CA LEU A 12 7.18 10.75 -5.78
C LEU A 12 6.35 11.10 -4.53
N GLN A 13 5.13 10.58 -4.41
CA GLN A 13 4.25 10.88 -3.27
C GLN A 13 4.52 9.98 -2.05
N ILE A 14 4.81 8.68 -2.26
CA ILE A 14 5.34 7.80 -1.20
C ILE A 14 6.69 8.34 -0.72
N LEU A 15 7.54 8.80 -1.65
CA LEU A 15 8.79 9.50 -1.33
C LEU A 15 8.50 10.78 -0.53
N GLY A 16 7.49 11.57 -0.89
CA GLY A 16 7.09 12.78 -0.17
C GLY A 16 6.64 12.52 1.27
N ARG A 17 5.90 11.43 1.52
CA ARG A 17 5.52 11.03 2.89
C ARG A 17 6.75 10.61 3.69
N ARG A 18 7.61 9.76 3.12
CA ARG A 18 8.89 9.35 3.73
C ARG A 18 9.82 10.54 3.98
N GLN A 19 9.89 11.50 3.06
CA GLN A 19 10.71 12.71 3.17
C GLN A 19 10.14 13.68 4.21
N SER A 20 8.82 13.80 4.33
CA SER A 20 8.19 14.59 5.39
C SER A 20 8.43 14.00 6.79
N LEU A 21 8.35 12.67 6.92
CA LEU A 21 8.68 11.95 8.14
C LEU A 21 10.18 12.07 8.46
N ALA A 22 11.05 11.90 7.46
CA ALA A 22 12.49 12.09 7.60
C ALA A 22 12.84 13.52 8.03
N ASN A 23 12.21 14.55 7.47
CA ASN A 23 12.45 15.94 7.88
C ASN A 23 12.04 16.19 9.34
N ILE A 24 10.94 15.58 9.82
CA ILE A 24 10.50 15.68 11.21
C ILE A 24 11.48 14.95 12.15
N MET A 25 11.96 13.77 11.75
CA MET A 25 12.96 13.00 12.52
C MET A 25 14.35 13.65 12.50
N CYS A 26 14.82 14.14 11.35
CA CYS A 26 16.13 14.78 11.20
C CYS A 26 16.21 16.16 11.89
N ASN A 27 15.09 16.86 12.09
CA ASN A 27 15.05 18.05 12.95
C ASN A 27 15.35 17.75 14.43
N GLN A 28 15.48 16.47 14.84
CA GLN A 28 16.01 16.10 16.15
C GLN A 28 17.56 16.10 16.21
N GLN A 29 18.26 16.18 15.07
CA GLN A 29 19.73 16.02 15.01
C GLN A 29 20.52 17.31 14.78
N SER A 30 19.90 18.46 14.57
CA SER A 30 20.63 19.73 14.41
C SER A 30 20.91 20.42 15.75
N VAL A 31 21.60 19.72 16.65
CA VAL A 31 22.31 20.38 17.74
C VAL A 31 23.74 20.65 17.29
N THR A 32 24.12 21.92 17.39
CA THR A 32 25.47 22.50 17.30
C THR A 32 26.18 22.51 15.94
N GLN A 33 26.14 23.65 15.24
CA GLN A 33 27.30 24.55 15.14
C GLN A 33 26.97 25.86 14.42
N SER A 34 27.30 26.97 15.10
CA SER A 34 27.77 28.23 14.53
C SER A 34 26.94 28.88 13.41
N ARG A 35 26.14 29.89 13.77
CA ARG A 35 26.27 31.26 13.24
C ARG A 35 25.44 32.22 14.09
N LYS A 36 26.13 33.20 14.68
CA LYS A 36 25.54 34.42 15.25
C LYS A 36 24.51 34.98 14.26
N LYS A 37 23.27 35.15 14.71
CA LYS A 37 22.33 36.08 14.09
C LYS A 37 21.90 37.07 15.17
N ASP A 38 22.08 38.33 14.83
CA ASP A 38 22.02 39.47 15.74
C ASP A 38 20.64 39.64 16.38
N LEU A 39 20.72 40.04 17.65
CA LEU A 39 19.62 40.36 18.54
C LEU A 39 18.98 41.67 18.06
N PHE A 40 17.83 41.62 17.40
CA PHE A 40 16.92 42.77 17.33
C PHE A 40 15.68 42.48 18.14
N VAL A 41 15.73 42.93 19.40
CA VAL A 41 14.59 43.08 20.28
C VAL A 41 13.66 44.12 19.66
N ARG A 42 12.46 43.69 19.22
CA ARG A 42 11.29 44.58 19.15
C ARG A 42 10.37 44.19 20.28
N ASN A 43 10.42 45.02 21.31
CA ASN A 43 9.53 45.00 22.46
C ASN A 43 8.15 45.49 22.01
N THR A 44 7.18 44.58 21.92
CA THR A 44 5.75 44.93 22.03
C THR A 44 5.20 44.12 23.17
N MET A 45 5.02 44.81 24.30
CA MET A 45 4.41 44.33 25.52
C MET A 45 3.15 43.50 25.24
N TYR A 46 3.21 42.21 25.57
CA TYR A 46 2.05 41.49 26.11
C TYR A 46 2.55 40.59 27.24
N ASP A 47 2.11 40.97 28.43
CA ASP A 47 2.03 40.23 29.69
C ASP A 47 3.06 39.11 29.93
N THR A 48 4.14 39.45 30.63
CA THR A 48 5.01 38.46 31.27
C THR A 48 4.25 37.80 32.42
N GLY A 49 3.42 36.82 32.08
CA GLY A 49 2.91 35.83 33.01
C GLY A 49 4.09 35.04 33.59
N ILE A 50 4.51 35.43 34.79
CA ILE A 50 5.43 34.70 35.65
C ILE A 50 4.96 33.25 35.70
N TYR A 51 5.79 32.32 35.21
CA TYR A 51 5.57 30.88 35.33
C TYR A 51 5.53 30.51 36.83
N THR A 52 4.35 30.59 37.42
CA THR A 52 4.04 29.82 38.61
C THR A 52 3.89 28.38 38.14
N ALA A 53 4.80 27.52 38.57
CA ALA A 53 4.66 26.07 38.44
C ALA A 53 3.38 25.66 39.16
N SER A 54 2.27 25.53 38.41
CA SER A 54 1.04 25.02 38.97
C SER A 54 1.20 23.52 39.17
N ALA A 55 1.22 23.12 40.44
CA ALA A 55 1.14 21.74 40.88
C ALA A 55 0.10 20.91 40.08
N GLY A 56 0.54 19.76 39.56
CA GLY A 56 -0.28 18.56 39.44
C GLY A 56 -1.53 18.58 38.55
N LYS A 57 -1.68 19.49 37.57
CA LYS A 57 -2.71 19.32 36.54
C LYS A 57 -2.20 18.32 35.49
N ARG A 58 -2.86 17.16 35.35
CA ARG A 58 -2.70 16.33 34.14
C ARG A 58 -2.87 17.26 32.94
N ASN A 59 -1.85 17.38 32.10
CA ASN A 59 -1.95 18.16 30.87
C ASN A 59 -3.16 17.64 30.09
N LYS A 60 -4.09 18.54 29.75
CA LYS A 60 -5.32 18.16 29.04
C LYS A 60 -4.91 17.54 27.71
N MET A 61 -5.36 16.32 27.45
CA MET A 61 -5.15 15.64 26.17
C MET A 61 -5.80 16.46 25.05
N ILE A 62 -5.20 16.42 23.87
CA ILE A 62 -5.78 17.03 22.67
C ILE A 62 -7.13 16.39 22.34
N SER A 63 -8.00 17.15 21.67
CA SER A 63 -9.30 16.64 21.24
C SER A 63 -9.16 15.61 20.11
N ASN A 64 -10.19 14.76 19.96
CA ASN A 64 -10.28 13.82 18.85
C ASN A 64 -10.30 14.52 17.47
N SER A 65 -10.75 15.77 17.40
CA SER A 65 -10.71 16.56 16.16
C SER A 65 -9.28 16.86 15.73
N ILE A 66 -8.42 17.29 16.66
CA ILE A 66 -7.00 17.55 16.39
C ILE A 66 -6.25 16.24 16.09
N LEU A 67 -6.54 15.17 16.85
CA LEU A 67 -6.03 13.83 16.59
C LEU A 67 -6.34 13.36 15.16
N SER A 68 -7.58 13.53 14.73
CA SER A 68 -8.01 13.17 13.38
C SER A 68 -7.36 14.07 12.33
N ALA A 69 -7.28 15.38 12.57
CA ALA A 69 -6.67 16.32 11.63
C ALA A 69 -5.21 15.98 11.31
N MET A 70 -4.41 15.67 12.35
CA MET A 70 -3.00 15.31 12.14
C MET A 70 -2.79 13.95 11.48
N ASN A 71 -3.63 12.95 11.81
CA ASN A 71 -3.52 11.63 11.21
C ASN A 71 -4.00 11.61 9.75
N ASN A 72 -4.97 12.47 9.41
CA ASN A 72 -5.45 12.67 8.04
C ASN A 72 -4.45 13.37 7.13
N ASP A 73 -3.76 14.38 7.64
CA ASP A 73 -2.86 15.20 6.84
C ASP A 73 -1.72 15.76 7.68
N ILE A 74 -0.61 15.04 7.67
CA ILE A 74 0.62 15.46 8.36
C ILE A 74 1.13 16.83 7.90
N SER A 75 0.78 17.30 6.70
CA SER A 75 1.19 18.63 6.23
C SER A 75 0.58 19.78 7.02
N LYS A 76 -0.52 19.51 7.76
CA LYS A 76 -1.14 20.45 8.69
C LYS A 76 -0.45 20.54 10.04
N VAL A 77 0.58 19.72 10.28
CA VAL A 77 1.30 19.66 11.54
C VAL A 77 2.61 20.41 11.39
N ARG A 78 2.88 21.32 12.34
CA ARG A 78 4.16 22.02 12.46
C ARG A 78 4.81 21.67 13.78
N LYS A 79 6.13 21.60 13.81
CA LYS A 79 6.92 21.36 15.03
C LYS A 79 7.89 22.51 15.24
N GLN A 80 7.91 23.05 16.46
CA GLN A 80 8.88 24.06 16.91
C GLN A 80 9.41 23.63 18.29
N GLY A 81 10.63 23.08 18.32
CA GLY A 81 11.16 22.44 19.52
C GLY A 81 10.27 21.27 19.95
N ASP A 82 9.82 21.28 21.21
CA ASP A 82 8.96 20.26 21.80
C ASP A 82 7.46 20.52 21.62
N ILE A 83 7.09 21.63 20.96
CA ILE A 83 5.72 22.04 20.74
C ILE A 83 5.30 21.70 19.30
N TYR A 84 4.17 21.02 19.19
CA TYR A 84 3.45 20.80 17.95
C TYR A 84 2.31 21.82 17.80
N GLU A 85 2.03 22.21 16.57
CA GLU A 85 0.88 23.01 16.18
C GLU A 85 0.10 22.28 15.10
N CYS A 86 -1.22 22.16 15.29
CA CYS A 86 -2.13 21.61 14.29
C CYS A 86 -3.45 22.37 14.36
N GLU A 87 -3.87 22.94 13.23
CA GLU A 87 -5.10 23.74 13.11
C GLU A 87 -5.22 24.82 14.20
N GLY A 88 -4.12 25.50 14.53
CA GLY A 88 -4.07 26.55 15.56
C GLY A 88 -4.05 26.05 17.01
N THR A 89 -4.07 24.74 17.24
CA THR A 89 -3.92 24.14 18.58
C THR A 89 -2.47 23.77 18.84
N PHE A 90 -1.91 24.25 19.95
CA PHE A 90 -0.55 23.96 20.39
C PHE A 90 -0.54 22.87 21.47
N PHE A 91 0.34 21.88 21.35
CA PHE A 91 0.43 20.75 22.28
C PHE A 91 1.81 20.09 22.29
N THR A 92 2.13 19.35 23.34
CA THR A 92 3.34 18.52 23.43
C THR A 92 3.04 17.05 23.10
N ALA A 93 4.07 16.24 22.88
CA ALA A 93 3.93 14.80 22.63
C ALA A 93 3.12 14.07 23.74
N GLU A 94 3.30 14.49 25.00
CA GLU A 94 2.61 13.92 26.16
C GLU A 94 1.09 14.15 26.16
N GLN A 95 0.62 15.14 25.41
CA GLN A 95 -0.80 15.48 25.29
C GLN A 95 -1.51 14.72 24.17
N ILE A 96 -0.78 13.89 23.42
CA ILE A 96 -1.34 13.05 22.37
C ILE A 96 -1.86 11.75 23.02
N PRO A 97 -3.16 11.43 22.91
CA PRO A 97 -3.69 10.19 23.43
C PRO A 97 -3.13 9.00 22.65
N LYS A 98 -2.82 7.90 23.37
CA LYS A 98 -2.42 6.64 22.76
C LYS A 98 -3.59 6.01 22.00
N ILE A 99 -3.34 5.54 20.78
CA ILE A 99 -4.30 4.74 20.04
C ILE A 99 -4.21 3.29 20.51
N SER A 100 -5.33 2.75 20.99
CA SER A 100 -5.39 1.40 21.53
C SER A 100 -5.72 0.39 20.43
N GLY A 101 -4.72 -0.39 20.01
CA GLY A 101 -4.86 -1.45 18.99
C GLY A 101 -5.89 -2.52 19.32
N THR A 102 -6.14 -2.80 20.60
CA THR A 102 -7.12 -3.82 21.04
C THR A 102 -8.56 -3.48 20.66
N SER A 103 -8.86 -2.21 20.40
CA SER A 103 -10.16 -1.73 19.95
C SER A 103 -10.28 -1.59 18.43
N LEU A 104 -9.20 -1.84 17.69
CA LEU A 104 -9.19 -1.75 16.23
C LEU A 104 -9.60 -3.08 15.62
N ASN A 105 -10.47 -3.00 14.62
CA ASN A 105 -10.85 -4.15 13.83
C ASN A 105 -9.72 -4.50 12.86
N GLU A 106 -9.55 -5.81 12.64
CA GLU A 106 -8.75 -6.30 11.54
C GLU A 106 -9.56 -6.20 10.25
N ILE A 107 -8.90 -5.84 9.16
CA ILE A 107 -9.53 -5.75 7.83
C ILE A 107 -9.30 -7.06 7.09
N LYS A 108 -10.39 -7.65 6.62
CA LYS A 108 -10.40 -8.85 5.77
C LYS A 108 -11.19 -8.55 4.50
N ALA A 109 -10.93 -9.34 3.47
CA ALA A 109 -11.67 -9.26 2.24
C ALA A 109 -13.04 -9.93 2.37
N GLU A 110 -14.04 -9.28 1.80
CA GLU A 110 -15.38 -9.83 1.60
C GLU A 110 -15.64 -9.83 0.09
N ASP A 111 -16.11 -10.96 -0.46
CA ASP A 111 -16.32 -11.13 -1.91
C ASP A 111 -15.09 -10.76 -2.76
N ASN A 112 -13.88 -11.13 -2.31
CA ASN A 112 -12.60 -10.77 -2.94
C ASN A 112 -12.35 -9.25 -3.04
N ILE A 113 -13.04 -8.44 -2.23
CA ILE A 113 -12.82 -7.00 -2.09
C ILE A 113 -12.26 -6.73 -0.71
N ILE A 114 -11.07 -6.13 -0.65
CA ILE A 114 -10.51 -5.61 0.59
C ILE A 114 -10.69 -4.09 0.64
N ASP A 115 -11.44 -3.61 1.63
CA ASP A 115 -11.78 -2.20 1.78
C ASP A 115 -11.15 -1.61 3.05
N PHE A 116 -10.17 -0.74 2.83
CA PHE A 116 -9.46 -0.04 3.89
C PHE A 116 -10.18 1.23 4.37
N GLY A 117 -11.27 1.62 3.70
CA GLY A 117 -12.06 2.80 3.99
C GLY A 117 -11.29 4.11 3.83
N LYS A 118 -11.92 5.21 4.23
CA LYS A 118 -11.33 6.55 4.25
C LYS A 118 -11.15 7.03 5.69
N ASN A 119 -9.96 7.49 6.04
CA ASN A 119 -9.66 8.08 7.35
C ASN A 119 -9.98 7.10 8.50
N LYS A 120 -9.55 5.85 8.33
CA LYS A 120 -9.85 4.74 9.24
C LYS A 120 -8.59 4.24 9.93
N TYR A 121 -8.74 3.93 11.22
CA TYR A 121 -7.76 3.16 11.98
C TYR A 121 -8.15 1.69 11.91
N PHE A 122 -7.16 0.83 11.76
CA PHE A 122 -7.35 -0.61 11.76
C PHE A 122 -6.06 -1.29 12.24
N LYS A 123 -6.13 -2.61 12.44
CA LYS A 123 -4.95 -3.40 12.77
C LYS A 123 -4.65 -4.45 11.73
N TYR A 124 -3.38 -4.80 11.62
CA TYR A 124 -2.86 -5.98 10.95
C TYR A 124 -2.23 -6.88 12.01
N VAL A 125 -2.58 -8.17 12.01
CA VAL A 125 -1.95 -9.16 12.87
C VAL A 125 -0.98 -9.98 12.01
N SER A 126 0.32 -9.84 12.29
CA SER A 126 1.38 -10.58 11.60
C SER A 126 1.37 -12.06 11.97
N ARG A 127 2.12 -12.88 11.22
CA ARG A 127 2.17 -14.34 11.41
C ARG A 127 2.64 -14.77 12.80
N ASP A 128 3.47 -13.97 13.47
CA ASP A 128 3.93 -14.18 14.85
C ASP A 128 2.91 -13.71 15.90
N GLY A 129 1.74 -13.21 15.49
CA GLY A 129 0.67 -12.75 16.37
C GLY A 129 0.85 -11.32 16.86
N GLN A 130 1.84 -10.58 16.38
CA GLN A 130 2.03 -9.19 16.75
C GLN A 130 0.96 -8.29 16.08
N GLU A 131 0.40 -7.37 16.86
CA GLU A 131 -0.56 -6.38 16.34
C GLU A 131 0.17 -5.12 15.87
N HIS A 132 -0.16 -4.68 14.66
CA HIS A 132 0.36 -3.47 14.02
C HIS A 132 -0.79 -2.52 13.74
N CYS A 133 -0.72 -1.27 14.24
CA CYS A 133 -1.81 -0.30 14.10
C CYS A 133 -1.60 0.61 12.90
N LEU A 134 -2.52 0.60 11.94
CA LEU A 134 -2.42 1.33 10.68
C LEU A 134 -3.50 2.40 10.55
N TYR A 135 -3.24 3.33 9.64
CA TYR A 135 -4.17 4.36 9.22
C TYR A 135 -4.31 4.41 7.70
N THR A 136 -5.54 4.52 7.21
CA THR A 136 -5.83 4.84 5.81
C THR A 136 -6.22 6.30 5.68
N ASP A 137 -5.53 7.04 4.80
CA ASP A 137 -5.92 8.38 4.36
C ASP A 137 -6.28 8.36 2.85
N ASN A 138 -6.43 9.54 2.22
CA ASN A 138 -6.70 9.62 0.78
C ASN A 138 -5.52 9.23 -0.12
N LYS A 139 -4.31 9.18 0.44
CA LYS A 139 -3.05 8.92 -0.26
C LYS A 139 -2.70 7.43 -0.21
N GLY A 140 -3.04 6.75 0.88
CA GLY A 140 -2.93 5.31 1.04
C GLY A 140 -2.91 4.88 2.51
N ILE A 141 -2.25 3.77 2.78
CA ILE A 141 -2.10 3.21 4.12
C ILE A 141 -0.71 3.52 4.68
N GLY A 142 -0.58 3.70 5.99
CA GLY A 142 0.72 3.69 6.65
C GLY A 142 0.64 3.79 8.17
N ALA A 143 1.79 4.05 8.79
CA ALA A 143 1.86 4.30 10.23
C ALA A 143 1.03 5.51 10.65
N ILE A 144 0.56 5.46 11.90
CA ILE A 144 -0.26 6.51 12.48
C ILE A 144 0.63 7.67 12.94
N VAL A 145 0.41 8.85 12.36
CA VAL A 145 1.25 10.04 12.59
C VAL A 145 1.33 10.40 14.07
N SER A 146 0.21 10.36 14.78
CA SER A 146 0.15 10.68 16.20
C SER A 146 0.99 9.75 17.07
N GLU A 147 1.10 8.47 16.72
CA GLU A 147 1.95 7.50 17.44
C GLU A 147 3.44 7.77 17.18
N ILE A 148 3.81 8.11 15.95
CA ILE A 148 5.19 8.55 15.61
C ILE A 148 5.55 9.80 16.42
N MET A 149 4.65 10.77 16.51
CA MET A 149 4.88 12.03 17.25
C MET A 149 4.98 11.82 18.76
N ARG A 150 4.34 10.78 19.30
CA ARG A 150 4.51 10.31 20.69
C ARG A 150 5.86 9.63 20.93
N GLY A 151 6.61 9.30 19.88
CA GLY A 151 7.89 8.61 19.95
C GLY A 151 7.75 7.08 19.98
N GLU A 152 6.63 6.52 19.50
CA GLU A 152 6.54 5.06 19.31
C GLU A 152 7.61 4.61 18.30
N PRO A 153 8.29 3.47 18.55
CA PRO A 153 9.36 2.98 17.67
C PRO A 153 8.89 2.74 16.24
N TYR A 154 9.82 2.87 15.30
CA TYR A 154 9.59 2.50 13.91
C TYR A 154 9.23 1.01 13.78
N ASP A 155 8.16 0.73 13.05
CA ASP A 155 7.64 -0.62 12.85
C ASP A 155 7.89 -1.07 11.38
N PRO A 156 8.95 -1.85 11.12
CA PRO A 156 9.28 -2.29 9.77
C PRO A 156 8.25 -3.26 9.19
N VAL A 157 7.57 -4.04 10.02
CA VAL A 157 6.59 -5.05 9.57
C VAL A 157 5.33 -4.34 9.08
N LEU A 158 4.86 -3.36 9.86
CA LEU A 158 3.77 -2.47 9.47
C LEU A 158 4.05 -1.78 8.14
N GLU A 159 5.22 -1.13 8.02
CA GLU A 159 5.56 -0.36 6.81
C GLU A 159 5.70 -1.26 5.58
N ARG A 160 6.21 -2.48 5.75
CA ARG A 160 6.27 -3.49 4.67
C ARG A 160 4.87 -3.92 4.23
N TYR A 161 3.96 -4.15 5.18
CA TYR A 161 2.56 -4.49 4.89
C TYR A 161 1.79 -3.32 4.24
N ALA A 162 1.92 -2.10 4.76
CA ALA A 162 1.29 -0.91 4.19
C ALA A 162 1.78 -0.64 2.75
N SER A 163 3.09 -0.78 2.52
CA SER A 163 3.69 -0.60 1.19
C SER A 163 3.14 -1.60 0.17
N PHE A 164 2.87 -2.84 0.59
CA PHE A 164 2.33 -3.89 -0.29
C PHE A 164 0.96 -3.46 -0.86
N TRP A 165 0.03 -3.06 0.01
CA TRP A 165 -1.30 -2.63 -0.42
C TRP A 165 -1.26 -1.31 -1.20
N ASN A 166 -0.36 -0.39 -0.84
CA ASN A 166 -0.16 0.83 -1.61
C ASN A 166 0.30 0.54 -3.04
N TYR A 167 1.15 -0.48 -3.26
CA TYR A 167 1.51 -0.91 -4.61
C TYR A 167 0.36 -1.59 -5.34
N MET A 168 -0.50 -2.35 -4.65
CA MET A 168 -1.70 -2.94 -5.26
C MET A 168 -2.71 -1.90 -5.78
N MET A 169 -2.68 -0.69 -5.21
CA MET A 169 -3.48 0.45 -5.68
C MET A 169 -2.93 1.13 -6.94
N THR A 170 -1.78 0.69 -7.45
CA THR A 170 -1.24 1.20 -8.71
C THR A 170 -1.82 0.42 -9.89
N LYS A 171 -1.85 1.05 -11.08
CA LYS A 171 -2.33 0.37 -12.30
C LYS A 171 -1.48 -0.83 -12.68
N ASP A 172 -0.19 -0.80 -12.35
CA ASP A 172 0.76 -1.86 -12.67
C ASP A 172 1.46 -2.37 -11.39
N PRO A 173 1.14 -3.58 -10.92
CA PRO A 173 1.70 -4.14 -9.70
C PRO A 173 3.13 -4.67 -9.87
N VAL A 174 3.88 -4.33 -10.93
CA VAL A 174 5.30 -4.72 -11.12
C VAL A 174 6.16 -4.50 -9.87
N TYR A 175 5.96 -3.39 -9.15
CA TYR A 175 6.73 -3.11 -7.95
C TYR A 175 6.48 -4.11 -6.82
N VAL A 176 5.32 -4.77 -6.80
CA VAL A 176 5.05 -5.88 -5.88
C VAL A 176 6.01 -7.03 -6.18
N GLN A 177 6.09 -7.47 -7.43
CA GLN A 177 6.98 -8.56 -7.82
C GLN A 177 8.47 -8.23 -7.56
N LEU A 178 8.88 -6.98 -7.74
CA LEU A 178 10.27 -6.57 -7.50
C LEU A 178 10.63 -6.46 -6.02
N SER A 179 9.64 -6.31 -5.12
CA SER A 179 9.88 -5.97 -3.72
C SER A 179 9.50 -7.08 -2.72
N TYR A 180 8.69 -8.04 -3.17
CA TYR A 180 8.13 -9.11 -2.34
C TYR A 180 8.34 -10.46 -3.01
N SER A 181 8.73 -11.46 -2.20
CA SER A 181 8.78 -12.84 -2.67
C SER A 181 7.36 -13.39 -2.90
N ASP A 182 7.25 -14.42 -3.75
CA ASP A 182 5.97 -15.10 -3.98
C ASP A 182 5.34 -15.64 -2.70
N GLU A 183 6.16 -16.13 -1.76
CA GLU A 183 5.68 -16.62 -0.47
C GLU A 183 5.07 -15.49 0.38
N GLU A 184 5.71 -14.32 0.42
CA GLU A 184 5.19 -13.15 1.13
C GLU A 184 3.90 -12.64 0.50
N ILE A 185 3.85 -12.54 -0.83
CA ILE A 185 2.65 -12.14 -1.57
C ILE A 185 1.51 -13.07 -1.20
N ARG A 186 1.70 -14.39 -1.37
CA ARG A 186 0.67 -15.39 -1.05
C ARG A 186 0.25 -15.32 0.42
N GLY A 187 1.20 -15.10 1.32
CA GLY A 187 0.94 -14.92 2.75
C GLY A 187 0.05 -13.73 3.06
N TYR A 188 0.26 -12.58 2.41
CA TYR A 188 -0.60 -11.42 2.58
C TYR A 188 -1.98 -11.62 1.96
N MET A 189 -2.07 -12.26 0.80
CA MET A 189 -3.36 -12.58 0.17
C MET A 189 -4.18 -13.55 1.02
N GLU A 190 -3.55 -14.60 1.55
CA GLU A 190 -4.17 -15.58 2.44
C GLU A 190 -4.63 -14.94 3.75
N ASN A 191 -3.76 -14.15 4.40
CA ASN A 191 -4.11 -13.45 5.62
C ASN A 191 -5.30 -12.50 5.39
N ALA A 192 -5.33 -11.81 4.26
CA ALA A 192 -6.45 -10.94 3.88
C ALA A 192 -7.73 -11.70 3.53
N GLY A 193 -7.70 -13.03 3.34
CA GLY A 193 -8.85 -13.81 2.88
C GLY A 193 -9.16 -13.66 1.38
N ILE A 194 -8.20 -13.21 0.59
CA ILE A 194 -8.35 -13.04 -0.86
C ILE A 194 -8.08 -14.36 -1.58
N LYS A 195 -9.03 -14.81 -2.40
CA LYS A 195 -8.92 -16.03 -3.21
C LYS A 195 -8.35 -15.72 -4.60
N ASN A 196 -7.83 -16.74 -5.27
CA ASN A 196 -7.40 -16.63 -6.66
C ASN A 196 -8.55 -16.12 -7.57
N GLY A 197 -8.16 -15.37 -8.59
CA GLY A 197 -9.09 -14.65 -9.48
C GLY A 197 -8.95 -13.14 -9.35
N PHE A 198 -9.93 -12.41 -9.88
CA PHE A 198 -9.98 -10.96 -9.71
C PHE A 198 -10.26 -10.60 -8.26
N PHE A 199 -9.56 -9.57 -7.80
CA PHE A 199 -9.77 -8.96 -6.50
C PHE A 199 -9.66 -7.45 -6.60
N THR A 200 -10.34 -6.75 -5.70
CA THR A 200 -10.34 -5.28 -5.69
C THR A 200 -9.84 -4.76 -4.35
N VAL A 201 -8.91 -3.81 -4.41
CA VAL A 201 -8.45 -3.05 -3.25
C VAL A 201 -9.15 -1.71 -3.27
N LYS A 202 -9.73 -1.30 -2.14
CA LYS A 202 -10.34 0.02 -1.96
C LYS A 202 -9.62 0.78 -0.86
N MET A 203 -9.30 2.05 -1.14
CA MET A 203 -8.71 2.98 -0.19
C MET A 203 -9.39 4.33 -0.36
N GLY A 204 -10.33 4.61 0.54
CA GLY A 204 -11.24 5.74 0.47
C GLY A 204 -12.01 5.80 -0.85
N ASP A 205 -11.80 6.87 -1.63
CA ASP A 205 -12.53 7.08 -2.89
C ASP A 205 -11.83 6.40 -4.10
N ARG A 206 -10.75 5.67 -3.86
CA ARG A 206 -9.95 5.01 -4.91
C ARG A 206 -10.15 3.50 -4.83
N GLU A 207 -10.19 2.87 -5.99
CA GLU A 207 -10.14 1.42 -6.10
C GLU A 207 -9.21 0.97 -7.22
N ALA A 208 -8.67 -0.24 -7.09
CA ALA A 208 -7.87 -0.89 -8.11
C ALA A 208 -8.20 -2.38 -8.15
N THR A 209 -8.42 -2.91 -9.35
CA THR A 209 -8.66 -4.34 -9.58
C THR A 209 -7.42 -4.98 -10.16
N GLN A 210 -6.98 -6.07 -9.55
CA GLN A 210 -5.86 -6.90 -9.97
C GLN A 210 -6.32 -8.36 -10.09
N PHE A 211 -5.49 -9.21 -10.67
CA PHE A 211 -5.74 -10.65 -10.78
C PHE A 211 -4.71 -11.42 -9.96
N TYR A 212 -5.18 -12.30 -9.08
CA TYR A 212 -4.34 -13.17 -8.25
C TYR A 212 -4.32 -14.60 -8.78
N SER A 213 -3.18 -14.99 -9.34
CA SER A 213 -2.95 -16.28 -9.98
C SER A 213 -2.31 -17.32 -9.05
N ALA A 214 -2.71 -18.58 -9.24
CA ALA A 214 -2.09 -19.76 -8.65
C ALA A 214 -0.83 -20.21 -9.43
N THR A 215 -0.46 -19.49 -10.50
CA THR A 215 0.75 -19.74 -11.30
C THR A 215 1.99 -19.96 -10.44
N LYS A 216 2.84 -20.89 -10.85
CA LYS A 216 4.15 -21.17 -10.22
C LYS A 216 5.32 -20.70 -11.07
N THR A 217 5.04 -20.19 -12.27
CA THR A 217 6.05 -19.91 -13.30
C THR A 217 6.18 -18.42 -13.60
N THR A 218 5.19 -17.61 -13.19
CA THR A 218 5.15 -16.17 -13.42
C THR A 218 4.74 -15.45 -12.13
N SER A 219 4.67 -14.12 -12.16
CA SER A 219 4.25 -13.36 -10.97
C SER A 219 2.83 -13.78 -10.53
N PRO A 220 2.58 -13.99 -9.23
CA PRO A 220 1.25 -14.30 -8.73
C PRO A 220 0.24 -13.18 -8.95
N ILE A 221 0.67 -11.95 -9.20
CA ILE A 221 -0.21 -10.78 -9.30
C ILE A 221 -0.07 -10.16 -10.67
N GLN A 222 -1.20 -9.98 -11.35
CA GLN A 222 -1.26 -9.44 -12.69
C GLN A 222 -2.21 -8.25 -12.71
N SER A 223 -1.87 -7.20 -13.47
CA SER A 223 -2.84 -6.14 -13.69
C SER A 223 -4.00 -6.63 -14.52
N LYS A 224 -5.18 -6.05 -14.30
CA LYS A 224 -6.36 -6.33 -15.14
C LYS A 224 -6.05 -6.10 -16.63
N GLU A 225 -5.29 -5.05 -16.95
CA GLU A 225 -4.89 -4.76 -18.33
C GLU A 225 -4.04 -5.88 -18.95
N ARG A 226 -3.06 -6.42 -18.21
CA ARG A 226 -2.25 -7.55 -18.69
C ARG A 226 -3.07 -8.82 -18.84
N TYR A 227 -3.98 -9.06 -17.89
CA TYR A 227 -4.93 -10.16 -17.98
C TYR A 227 -5.79 -10.03 -19.24
N ASP A 228 -6.41 -8.88 -19.47
CA ASP A 228 -7.27 -8.62 -20.63
C ASP A 228 -6.53 -8.80 -21.95
N ALA A 229 -5.28 -8.30 -22.02
CA ALA A 229 -4.43 -8.46 -23.19
C ALA A 229 -4.08 -9.93 -23.45
N ARG A 230 -3.70 -10.69 -22.41
CA ARG A 230 -3.40 -12.12 -22.54
C ARG A 230 -4.64 -12.92 -22.90
N TYR A 231 -5.77 -12.63 -22.27
CA TYR A 231 -7.06 -13.26 -22.55
C TYR A 231 -7.46 -13.09 -24.01
N LYS A 232 -7.31 -11.87 -24.55
CA LYS A 232 -7.58 -11.62 -25.97
C LYS A 232 -6.69 -12.45 -26.90
N ASN A 233 -5.40 -12.57 -26.60
CA ASN A 233 -4.47 -13.40 -27.40
C ASN A 233 -4.83 -14.89 -27.37
N LEU A 234 -5.48 -15.39 -26.31
CA LEU A 234 -5.90 -16.78 -26.21
C LEU A 234 -7.27 -17.05 -26.86
N THR A 235 -8.17 -16.07 -26.87
CA THR A 235 -9.59 -16.28 -27.21
C THR A 235 -10.04 -15.66 -28.52
N SER A 236 -9.33 -14.64 -29.02
CA SER A 236 -9.76 -13.83 -30.18
C SER A 236 -8.73 -13.79 -31.33
N GLY A 237 -7.76 -14.70 -31.29
CA GLY A 237 -6.64 -14.77 -32.24
C GLY A 237 -5.45 -13.92 -31.81
N GLY A 238 -4.24 -14.42 -32.09
CA GLY A 238 -2.97 -13.80 -31.76
C GLY A 238 -1.82 -14.79 -31.83
N ILE A 239 -0.59 -14.27 -31.88
CA ILE A 239 0.63 -15.05 -32.16
C ILE A 239 0.98 -16.13 -31.13
N LEU A 240 0.28 -16.17 -29.98
CA LEU A 240 0.63 -17.03 -28.85
C LEU A 240 0.32 -18.51 -29.13
N LEU A 241 -0.65 -18.79 -29.99
CA LEU A 241 -1.15 -20.14 -30.26
C LEU A 241 -0.91 -20.60 -31.71
N ASP A 242 -0.28 -19.77 -32.55
CA ASP A 242 -0.08 -20.02 -33.99
C ASP A 242 0.77 -21.26 -34.28
N GLU A 243 1.67 -21.64 -33.37
CA GLU A 243 2.57 -22.79 -33.57
C GLU A 243 1.97 -24.14 -33.09
N TYR A 244 0.77 -24.12 -32.48
CA TYR A 244 0.08 -25.31 -31.97
C TYR A 244 -0.94 -25.83 -32.98
N GLU A 245 -1.18 -27.14 -33.01
CA GLU A 245 -2.11 -27.76 -33.95
C GLU A 245 -3.55 -27.71 -33.43
N ALA A 246 -4.50 -27.48 -34.33
CA ALA A 246 -5.92 -27.58 -34.00
C ALA A 246 -6.21 -28.98 -33.42
N GLY A 247 -6.97 -29.02 -32.31
CA GLY A 247 -7.19 -30.24 -31.53
C GLY A 247 -6.23 -30.43 -30.35
N ASP A 248 -5.14 -29.65 -30.26
CA ASP A 248 -4.26 -29.68 -29.08
C ASP A 248 -5.01 -29.28 -27.81
N ILE A 249 -4.66 -29.93 -26.69
CA ILE A 249 -5.34 -29.76 -25.40
C ILE A 249 -4.49 -28.92 -24.46
N PHE A 250 -5.05 -27.79 -24.05
CA PHE A 250 -4.51 -26.90 -23.03
C PHE A 250 -5.25 -27.12 -21.71
N LYS A 251 -4.57 -26.97 -20.58
CA LYS A 251 -5.21 -27.12 -19.27
C LYS A 251 -5.13 -25.85 -18.44
N ILE A 252 -6.19 -25.50 -17.76
CA ILE A 252 -6.18 -24.44 -16.73
C ILE A 252 -6.81 -25.04 -15.48
N GLY A 253 -6.00 -25.28 -14.46
CA GLY A 253 -6.40 -26.08 -13.31
C GLY A 253 -6.84 -27.47 -13.75
N ASN A 254 -8.07 -27.87 -13.40
CA ASN A 254 -8.63 -29.18 -13.76
C ASN A 254 -9.49 -29.16 -15.03
N LYS A 255 -9.50 -28.06 -15.79
CA LYS A 255 -10.31 -27.91 -17.00
C LYS A 255 -9.43 -28.02 -18.24
N GLU A 256 -9.94 -28.72 -19.24
CA GLU A 256 -9.29 -28.90 -20.54
C GLU A 256 -9.97 -28.02 -21.59
N TYR A 257 -9.15 -27.39 -22.44
CA TYR A 257 -9.58 -26.51 -23.52
C TYR A 257 -8.93 -26.98 -24.81
N VAL A 258 -9.76 -27.30 -25.80
CA VAL A 258 -9.31 -27.78 -27.11
C VAL A 258 -9.06 -26.59 -28.03
N LEU A 259 -7.90 -26.57 -28.67
CA LEU A 259 -7.56 -25.53 -29.64
C LEU A 259 -8.43 -25.63 -30.89
N SER A 260 -9.13 -24.56 -31.23
CA SER A 260 -9.93 -24.48 -32.46
C SER A 260 -9.06 -24.37 -33.71
N GLU A 261 -9.63 -24.65 -34.89
CA GLU A 261 -9.05 -24.34 -36.21
C GLU A 261 -8.60 -22.87 -36.38
N SER A 262 -9.22 -21.95 -35.62
CA SER A 262 -8.87 -20.51 -35.64
C SER A 262 -7.70 -20.16 -34.70
N HIS A 263 -7.01 -21.15 -34.12
CA HIS A 263 -5.99 -21.00 -33.07
C HIS A 263 -6.45 -20.17 -31.88
N THR A 264 -7.66 -20.48 -31.37
CA THR A 264 -8.26 -19.86 -30.20
C THR A 264 -8.79 -20.91 -29.22
N LEU A 265 -8.92 -20.53 -27.96
CA LEU A 265 -9.48 -21.34 -26.88
C LEU A 265 -10.76 -20.69 -26.36
N ASP A 266 -11.81 -21.50 -26.16
CA ASP A 266 -13.07 -21.05 -25.56
C ASP A 266 -12.95 -21.02 -24.02
N ILE A 267 -12.27 -19.99 -23.52
CA ILE A 267 -12.00 -19.81 -22.09
C ILE A 267 -12.96 -18.78 -21.50
N PRO A 268 -13.73 -19.10 -20.44
CA PRO A 268 -14.52 -18.10 -19.72
C PRO A 268 -13.65 -16.97 -19.14
N TYR A 269 -14.11 -15.73 -19.26
CA TYR A 269 -13.40 -14.58 -18.67
C TYR A 269 -13.33 -14.71 -17.14
N GLY A 270 -12.14 -14.52 -16.57
CA GLY A 270 -11.88 -14.67 -15.14
C GLY A 270 -11.16 -15.97 -14.75
N GLU A 271 -11.01 -16.93 -15.68
CA GLU A 271 -10.17 -18.12 -15.47
C GLU A 271 -8.69 -17.76 -15.28
N ASP A 272 -7.94 -18.59 -14.56
CA ASP A 272 -6.52 -18.37 -14.27
C ASP A 272 -5.60 -18.71 -15.46
N ILE A 273 -5.70 -17.90 -16.51
CA ILE A 273 -4.92 -18.04 -17.76
C ILE A 273 -3.40 -17.90 -17.56
N TYR A 274 -2.94 -17.49 -16.39
CA TYR A 274 -1.52 -17.46 -16.03
C TYR A 274 -1.04 -18.80 -15.44
N ASN A 275 -1.96 -19.66 -15.04
CA ASN A 275 -1.74 -21.04 -14.66
C ASN A 275 -2.14 -22.01 -15.78
N ILE A 276 -2.03 -21.57 -17.04
CA ILE A 276 -2.24 -22.41 -18.21
C ILE A 276 -1.07 -23.37 -18.41
N GLU A 277 -1.40 -24.64 -18.64
CA GLU A 277 -0.48 -25.70 -19.01
C GLU A 277 -0.60 -25.94 -20.52
N TYR A 278 0.54 -25.86 -21.19
CA TYR A 278 0.66 -26.08 -22.62
C TYR A 278 0.86 -27.58 -22.91
N PRO A 279 0.47 -28.06 -24.10
CA PRO A 279 0.69 -29.46 -24.49
C PRO A 279 2.17 -29.86 -24.36
N SER A 280 2.44 -31.03 -23.75
CA SER A 280 3.79 -31.47 -23.39
C SER A 280 4.66 -31.89 -24.58
N ASN A 281 4.02 -32.17 -25.72
CA ASN A 281 4.67 -32.49 -27.00
C ASN A 281 5.24 -31.25 -27.70
N TYR A 282 5.24 -30.07 -27.07
CA TYR A 282 5.87 -28.86 -27.59
C TYR A 282 6.98 -28.37 -26.67
N LYS A 283 8.07 -27.88 -27.26
CA LYS A 283 9.14 -27.13 -26.58
C LYS A 283 9.35 -25.81 -27.30
N PHE A 284 9.21 -24.71 -26.58
CA PHE A 284 9.33 -23.35 -27.13
C PHE A 284 8.46 -23.13 -28.38
N GLY A 285 7.23 -23.64 -28.35
CA GLY A 285 6.26 -23.55 -29.44
C GLY A 285 6.50 -24.50 -30.61
N LYS A 286 7.59 -25.29 -30.61
CA LYS A 286 7.84 -26.30 -31.64
C LYS A 286 7.43 -27.68 -31.17
N LYS A 287 6.68 -28.39 -32.01
CA LYS A 287 6.36 -29.80 -31.80
C LYS A 287 7.65 -30.61 -31.73
N VAL A 288 7.79 -31.38 -30.66
CA VAL A 288 8.90 -32.30 -30.46
C VAL A 288 8.45 -33.63 -31.01
N GLU A 289 9.06 -34.06 -32.12
CA GLU A 289 8.92 -35.43 -32.60
C GLU A 289 9.61 -36.35 -31.57
N GLU A 290 8.93 -37.44 -31.19
CA GLU A 290 9.52 -38.52 -30.36
C GLU A 290 10.69 -39.21 -31.07
#